data_AF-A0A8J8NYR2-F1
#
_entry.id   AF-A0A8J8NYR2-F1
#
_cell.length_a   1.000
_cell.length_b   1.000
_cell.length_c   1.000
_cell.angle_alpha   90.00
_cell.angle_beta   90.00
_cell.angle_gamma   90.00
#
_symmetry.space_group_name_H-M   'P 1'
#
loop_
_entity.id
_entity.type
_entity.pdbx_description
1 polymer ?
#
loop_
_entity_poly.entity_id
_entity_poly.type
_entity_poly.pdbx_seq_one_letter_code
_entity_poly.pdbx_strand_id
1 'polypeptide(L)'
;MLLYLGATGHQLSEQDFKSSILHQFEQDKSTLSFDGFMLLIRSIINAKGPQALIQWLTNLGYVYSHELQTFVTERSRVYTLTIHSNQQLGVTQVDTLLEDQEPEFESTEQQIVEQGREIYSNGALKMHCSFHENINVYSFLASNESTKDPIIACIDLSDFAGVVQTSTQSLIRQKTIEPREKAFMFHAKIVDAEFKDPLRPMISYRKI
;
A
#
# COMPACT_ATOMS: atom_id res chain seq x y z
N MET A 1 -1.49 -29.58 15.99
CA MET A 1 -2.01 -28.21 15.84
C MET A 1 -2.55 -28.03 14.43
N LEU A 2 -3.78 -27.52 14.25
CA LEU A 2 -4.32 -27.24 12.91
C LEU A 2 -4.11 -25.75 12.61
N LEU A 3 -3.43 -25.43 11.51
CA LEU A 3 -3.31 -24.06 11.03
C LEU A 3 -4.50 -23.77 10.13
N TYR A 4 -5.37 -22.87 10.60
CA TYR A 4 -6.52 -22.40 9.84
C TYR A 4 -6.17 -21.09 9.17
N LEU A 5 -6.03 -21.13 7.83
CA LEU A 5 -5.95 -19.92 7.04
C LEU A 5 -7.39 -19.39 6.88
N GLY A 6 -7.81 -18.54 7.83
CA GLY A 6 -9.21 -18.11 7.97
C GLY A 6 -9.83 -17.53 6.69
N ALA A 7 -9.02 -16.90 5.85
CA ALA A 7 -9.44 -16.34 4.56
C ALA A 7 -9.71 -17.40 3.47
N THR A 8 -9.05 -18.56 3.52
CA THR A 8 -9.09 -19.58 2.46
C THR A 8 -9.94 -20.80 2.82
N GLY A 9 -10.39 -20.89 4.08
CA GLY A 9 -11.09 -22.07 4.60
C GLY A 9 -10.22 -23.33 4.61
N HIS A 10 -8.90 -23.19 4.39
CA HIS A 10 -7.99 -24.31 4.27
C HIS A 10 -7.45 -24.71 5.63
N GLN A 11 -7.60 -25.99 5.95
CA GLN A 11 -7.02 -26.62 7.12
C GLN A 11 -5.74 -27.33 6.70
N LEU A 12 -4.61 -26.83 7.20
CA LEU A 12 -3.32 -27.50 7.07
C LEU A 12 -3.03 -28.26 8.36
N SER A 13 -2.66 -29.54 8.21
CA SER A 13 -2.10 -30.29 9.33
C SER A 13 -0.72 -29.73 9.69
N GLU A 14 -0.34 -29.84 10.95
CA GLU A 14 0.98 -29.40 11.41
C GLU A 14 2.13 -30.08 10.65
N GLN A 15 1.92 -31.34 10.27
CA GLN A 15 2.89 -32.13 9.53
C GLN A 15 3.05 -31.63 8.09
N ASP A 16 1.95 -31.32 7.42
CA ASP A 16 1.98 -30.76 6.06
C ASP A 16 2.60 -29.36 6.07
N PHE A 17 2.24 -28.52 7.03
CA PHE A 17 2.82 -27.19 7.18
C PHE A 17 4.34 -27.24 7.41
N LYS A 18 4.80 -28.12 8.31
CA LYS A 18 6.23 -28.26 8.61
C LYS A 18 7.03 -28.79 7.42
N SER A 19 6.50 -29.79 6.72
CA SER A 19 7.21 -30.46 5.62
C SER A 19 7.20 -29.66 4.30
N SER A 20 6.14 -28.93 4.00
CA SER A 20 6.01 -28.20 2.73
C SER A 20 6.40 -26.73 2.79
N ILE A 21 6.36 -26.10 3.97
CA ILE A 21 6.48 -24.63 4.07
C ILE A 21 7.65 -24.19 4.95
N LEU A 22 7.71 -24.66 6.20
CA LEU A 22 8.79 -24.29 7.12
C LEU A 22 10.15 -24.74 6.57
N HIS A 23 10.26 -26.00 6.13
CA HIS A 23 11.52 -26.52 5.58
C HIS A 23 11.99 -25.78 4.31
N GLN A 24 11.09 -25.14 3.55
CA GLN A 24 11.44 -24.47 2.29
C GLN A 24 11.72 -22.96 2.47
N PHE A 25 11.19 -22.32 3.51
CA PHE A 25 11.17 -20.86 3.64
C PHE A 25 11.47 -20.34 5.05
N GLU A 26 12.18 -21.14 5.85
CA GLU A 26 12.71 -20.76 7.16
C GLU A 26 13.54 -19.48 7.08
N GLN A 27 13.10 -18.44 7.81
CA GLN A 27 13.95 -17.28 8.13
C GLN A 27 14.76 -17.56 9.41
N ASP A 28 14.15 -18.28 10.36
CA ASP A 28 14.73 -18.96 11.51
C ASP A 28 13.85 -20.18 11.85
N LYS A 29 14.38 -21.19 12.58
CA LYS A 29 13.82 -22.55 12.87
C LYS A 29 12.35 -22.66 13.35
N SER A 30 11.61 -21.57 13.44
CA SER A 30 10.23 -21.49 13.89
C SER A 30 9.39 -20.41 13.19
N THR A 31 9.94 -19.68 12.22
CA THR A 31 9.26 -18.54 11.58
C THR A 31 9.20 -18.66 10.07
N LEU A 32 8.03 -18.36 9.52
CA LEU A 32 7.78 -18.31 8.09
C LEU A 32 8.16 -16.92 7.58
N SER A 33 9.09 -16.87 6.62
CA SER A 33 9.39 -15.62 5.91
C SER A 33 8.16 -15.14 5.11
N PHE A 34 8.06 -13.83 4.89
CA PHE A 34 6.99 -13.25 4.07
C PHE A 34 6.97 -13.87 2.65
N ASP A 35 8.14 -14.10 2.05
CA ASP A 35 8.25 -14.74 0.74
C ASP A 35 7.70 -16.17 0.75
N GLY A 36 8.00 -16.93 1.81
CA GLY A 36 7.46 -18.27 2.01
C GLY A 36 5.95 -18.29 2.17
N PHE A 37 5.41 -17.32 2.91
CA PHE A 37 3.97 -17.13 3.01
C PHE A 37 3.34 -16.82 1.65
N MET A 38 3.92 -15.90 0.87
CA MET A 38 3.42 -15.55 -0.45
C MET A 38 3.46 -16.74 -1.43
N LEU A 39 4.52 -17.55 -1.39
CA LEU A 39 4.64 -18.75 -2.23
C LEU A 39 3.63 -19.84 -1.83
N LEU A 40 3.38 -20.02 -0.54
CA LEU A 40 2.30 -20.88 -0.05
C LEU A 40 0.94 -20.42 -0.59
N ILE A 41 0.62 -19.14 -0.43
CA ILE A 41 -0.67 -18.61 -0.87
C ILE A 41 -0.82 -18.79 -2.39
N ARG A 42 0.23 -18.53 -3.18
CA ARG A 42 0.24 -18.79 -4.63
C ARG A 42 0.02 -20.26 -4.97
N SER A 43 0.66 -21.20 -4.27
CA SER A 43 0.49 -22.63 -4.55
C SER A 43 -0.94 -23.10 -4.27
N ILE A 44 -1.52 -22.61 -3.17
CA ILE A 44 -2.92 -22.85 -2.81
C ILE A 44 -3.88 -22.29 -3.88
N ILE A 45 -3.64 -21.05 -4.33
CA ILE A 45 -4.43 -20.42 -5.41
C ILE A 45 -4.34 -21.23 -6.70
N ASN A 46 -3.12 -21.64 -7.10
CA ASN A 46 -2.91 -22.42 -8.32
C ASN A 46 -3.61 -23.78 -8.28
N ALA A 47 -3.60 -24.44 -7.11
CA ALA A 47 -4.26 -25.74 -6.94
C ALA A 47 -5.79 -25.64 -6.93
N LYS A 48 -6.35 -24.55 -6.39
CA LYS A 48 -7.81 -24.36 -6.25
C LYS A 48 -8.43 -23.62 -7.44
N GLY A 49 -7.62 -22.95 -8.25
CA GLY A 49 -8.04 -22.19 -9.40
C GLY A 49 -8.59 -20.79 -9.06
N PRO A 50 -8.76 -19.94 -10.09
CA PRO A 50 -9.10 -18.52 -9.93
C PRO A 50 -10.47 -18.27 -9.30
N GLN A 51 -11.43 -19.18 -9.47
CA GLN A 51 -12.76 -19.06 -8.86
C GLN A 51 -12.73 -19.14 -7.33
N ALA A 52 -11.84 -19.95 -6.78
CA ALA A 52 -11.67 -20.05 -5.33
C ALA A 52 -11.07 -18.75 -4.76
N LEU A 53 -10.10 -18.15 -5.46
CA LEU A 53 -9.52 -16.86 -5.08
C LEU A 53 -10.58 -15.74 -5.09
N ILE A 54 -11.40 -15.68 -6.15
CA ILE A 54 -12.51 -14.72 -6.22
C ILE A 54 -13.45 -14.93 -5.03
N GLN A 55 -13.85 -16.16 -4.73
CA GLN A 55 -14.70 -16.44 -3.59
C GLN A 55 -14.06 -16.04 -2.24
N TRP A 56 -12.77 -16.28 -2.05
CA TRP A 56 -12.05 -15.90 -0.83
C TRP A 56 -11.98 -14.40 -0.64
N LEU A 57 -11.61 -13.69 -1.69
CA LEU A 57 -11.55 -12.24 -1.68
C LEU A 57 -12.96 -11.65 -1.50
N THR A 58 -13.99 -12.23 -2.11
CA THR A 58 -15.39 -11.88 -1.84
C THR A 58 -15.80 -12.11 -0.39
N ASN A 59 -15.39 -13.21 0.25
CA ASN A 59 -15.65 -13.46 1.66
C ASN A 59 -14.90 -12.48 2.58
N LEU A 60 -13.72 -12.04 2.16
CA LEU A 60 -13.00 -10.94 2.79
C LEU A 60 -13.62 -9.58 2.50
N GLY A 61 -14.65 -9.54 1.62
CA GLY A 61 -15.49 -8.41 1.25
C GLY A 61 -14.98 -7.60 0.06
N TYR A 62 -14.07 -8.15 -0.75
CA TYR A 62 -13.58 -7.54 -1.99
C TYR A 62 -14.52 -7.92 -3.15
N VAL A 63 -14.81 -7.00 -4.05
CA VAL A 63 -15.65 -7.26 -5.22
C VAL A 63 -14.75 -7.37 -6.44
N TYR A 64 -14.87 -8.46 -7.21
CA TYR A 64 -14.14 -8.59 -8.46
C TYR A 64 -14.84 -7.78 -9.56
N SER A 65 -14.18 -6.75 -10.07
CA SER A 65 -14.63 -6.01 -11.24
C SER A 65 -14.22 -6.76 -12.50
N HIS A 66 -15.21 -7.31 -13.21
CA HIS A 66 -14.98 -7.98 -14.50
C HIS A 66 -14.53 -7.01 -15.60
N GLU A 67 -14.90 -5.73 -15.50
CA GLU A 67 -14.51 -4.69 -16.43
C GLU A 67 -13.04 -4.32 -16.25
N LEU A 68 -12.61 -4.15 -15.01
CA LEU A 68 -11.24 -3.76 -14.67
C LEU A 68 -10.28 -4.95 -14.49
N GLN A 69 -10.80 -6.19 -14.53
CA GLN A 69 -10.07 -7.43 -14.25
C GLN A 69 -9.28 -7.35 -12.91
N THR A 70 -9.87 -6.70 -11.90
CA THR A 70 -9.22 -6.44 -10.61
C THR A 70 -10.22 -6.47 -9.45
N PHE A 71 -9.72 -6.57 -8.21
CA PHE A 71 -10.54 -6.53 -7.01
C PHE A 71 -10.64 -5.11 -6.45
N VAL A 72 -11.86 -4.67 -6.14
CA VAL A 72 -12.15 -3.40 -5.47
C VAL A 72 -12.68 -3.64 -4.06
N THR A 73 -12.52 -2.67 -3.16
CA THR A 73 -13.13 -2.73 -1.82
C THR A 73 -14.18 -1.63 -1.73
N GLU A 74 -15.42 -2.01 -1.43
CA GLU A 74 -16.53 -1.04 -1.29
C GLU A 74 -16.68 -0.53 0.15
N ARG A 75 -15.88 -1.03 1.10
CA ARG A 75 -15.93 -0.65 2.53
C ARG A 75 -14.53 -0.56 3.13
N SER A 76 -14.31 0.43 3.98
CA SER A 76 -13.15 0.48 4.89
C SER A 76 -13.17 -0.74 5.81
N ARG A 77 -12.04 -1.46 5.93
CA ARG A 77 -11.96 -2.71 6.68
C ARG A 77 -11.28 -2.53 8.03
N VAL A 78 -11.87 -3.16 9.05
CA VAL A 78 -11.23 -3.43 10.33
C VAL A 78 -10.69 -4.85 10.28
N TYR A 79 -9.37 -5.02 10.43
CA TYR A 79 -8.75 -6.34 10.52
C TYR A 79 -8.66 -6.74 12.00
N THR A 80 -9.32 -7.83 12.37
CA THR A 80 -9.23 -8.40 13.73
C THR A 80 -8.22 -9.54 13.73
N LEU A 81 -7.12 -9.37 14.47
CA LEU A 81 -6.16 -10.44 14.76
C LEU A 81 -6.45 -11.01 16.14
N THR A 82 -6.78 -12.30 16.23
CA THR A 82 -6.99 -13.01 17.50
C THR A 82 -5.82 -13.93 17.79
N ILE A 83 -5.13 -13.71 18.92
CA ILE A 83 -3.99 -14.52 19.37
C ILE A 83 -4.39 -15.28 20.64
N HIS A 84 -4.23 -16.60 20.62
CA HIS A 84 -4.36 -17.44 21.82
C HIS A 84 -2.97 -17.78 22.35
N SER A 85 -2.66 -17.33 23.57
CA SER A 85 -1.36 -17.54 24.22
C SER A 85 -1.55 -17.94 25.69
N ASN A 86 -0.71 -18.89 26.15
CA ASN A 86 -0.62 -19.27 27.56
C ASN A 86 0.33 -18.35 28.36
N GLN A 87 0.89 -17.32 27.72
CA GLN A 87 1.80 -16.32 28.30
C GLN A 87 1.24 -14.92 28.10
N GLN A 88 1.52 -14.00 29.03
CA GLN A 88 1.10 -12.60 28.93
C GLN A 88 1.83 -11.93 27.76
N LEU A 89 1.08 -11.52 26.75
CA LEU A 89 1.61 -10.79 25.60
C LEU A 89 1.42 -9.29 25.82
N GLY A 90 2.50 -8.53 25.65
CA GLY A 90 2.41 -7.09 25.41
C GLY A 90 2.11 -6.87 23.94
N VAL A 91 0.88 -6.45 23.63
CA VAL A 91 0.50 -6.06 22.27
C VAL A 91 0.63 -4.54 22.17
N THR A 92 1.57 -4.08 21.34
CA THR A 92 1.66 -2.66 20.97
C THR A 92 1.08 -2.52 19.57
N GLN A 93 -0.14 -2.02 19.49
CA GLN A 93 -0.75 -1.62 18.22
C GLN A 93 -0.05 -0.36 17.73
N VAL A 94 0.80 -0.50 16.71
CA VAL A 94 1.27 0.64 15.93
C VAL A 94 0.26 0.84 14.81
N ASP A 95 -0.71 1.70 15.07
CA ASP A 95 -1.70 2.06 14.07
C ASP A 95 -1.03 2.94 13.01
N THR A 96 -0.70 2.37 11.86
CA THR A 96 -0.22 3.15 10.71
C THR A 96 -1.36 3.77 9.91
N LEU A 97 -2.62 3.57 10.32
CA LEU A 97 -3.83 3.98 9.60
C LEU A 97 -4.70 4.98 10.38
N LEU A 98 -4.31 5.41 11.58
CA LEU A 98 -5.10 6.35 12.40
C LEU A 98 -4.85 7.84 12.12
N GLU A 99 -4.15 8.20 11.03
CA GLU A 99 -4.06 9.60 10.59
C GLU A 99 -4.87 9.91 9.31
N ASP A 100 -5.51 8.91 8.68
CA ASP A 100 -6.32 9.09 7.46
C ASP A 100 -7.83 9.18 7.75
N GLN A 101 -8.23 9.75 8.89
CA GLN A 101 -9.60 10.26 9.07
C GLN A 101 -9.68 11.74 8.66
N GLU A 102 -9.35 12.03 7.41
CA GLU A 102 -10.04 13.12 6.72
C GLU A 102 -10.76 12.51 5.51
N PRO A 103 -12.11 12.39 5.55
CA PRO A 103 -12.91 11.89 4.44
C PRO A 103 -12.87 12.77 3.18
N GLU A 104 -12.01 13.79 3.13
CA GLU A 104 -11.82 14.69 1.99
C GLU A 104 -10.69 14.24 1.05
N PHE A 105 -9.82 13.30 1.43
CA PHE A 105 -8.72 12.88 0.57
C PHE A 105 -9.11 11.72 -0.36
N GLU A 106 -9.93 12.01 -1.37
CA GLU A 106 -10.55 10.98 -2.23
C GLU A 106 -9.65 10.42 -3.34
N SER A 107 -8.45 10.98 -3.60
CA SER A 107 -7.63 10.54 -4.73
C SER A 107 -6.92 9.22 -4.47
N THR A 108 -7.46 8.13 -4.99
CA THR A 108 -6.77 6.84 -5.07
C THR A 108 -5.56 6.90 -6.00
N GLU A 109 -4.59 5.99 -5.82
CA GLU A 109 -3.47 5.82 -6.74
C GLU A 109 -3.94 5.71 -8.21
N GLN A 110 -5.02 4.96 -8.46
CA GLN A 110 -5.58 4.77 -9.79
C GLN A 110 -6.03 6.10 -10.42
N GLN A 111 -6.75 6.94 -9.67
CA GLN A 111 -7.20 8.25 -10.17
C GLN A 111 -6.00 9.16 -10.50
N ILE A 112 -4.94 9.13 -9.69
CA ILE A 112 -3.74 9.93 -9.97
C ILE A 112 -3.02 9.42 -11.22
N VAL A 113 -3.05 8.11 -11.51
CA VAL A 113 -2.47 7.56 -12.75
C VAL A 113 -3.28 7.93 -13.98
N GLU A 114 -4.61 7.90 -13.89
CA GLU A 114 -5.52 8.14 -15.02
C GLU A 114 -5.70 9.63 -15.34
N GLN A 115 -5.76 10.48 -14.31
CA GLN A 115 -6.14 11.88 -14.42
C GLN A 115 -5.04 12.85 -13.97
N GLY A 116 -4.01 12.34 -13.30
CA GLY A 116 -2.89 13.16 -12.84
C GLY A 116 -1.99 13.60 -13.97
N ARG A 117 -1.42 14.79 -13.82
CA ARG A 117 -0.44 15.35 -14.72
C ARG A 117 0.97 14.96 -14.28
N GLU A 118 1.84 14.59 -15.22
CA GLU A 118 3.27 14.45 -14.96
C GLU A 118 3.87 15.83 -14.59
N ILE A 119 4.40 15.97 -13.38
CA ILE A 119 5.03 17.20 -12.87
C ILE A 119 6.55 17.09 -12.76
N TYR A 120 7.08 15.87 -12.82
CA TYR A 120 8.51 15.60 -12.79
C TYR A 120 8.83 14.31 -13.53
N SER A 121 9.92 14.34 -14.29
CA SER A 121 10.41 13.19 -15.05
C SER A 121 11.91 13.33 -15.20
N ASN A 122 12.67 12.55 -14.43
CA ASN A 122 14.12 12.56 -14.48
C ASN A 122 14.68 11.18 -14.17
N GLY A 123 15.44 10.64 -15.11
CA GLY A 123 16.04 9.31 -15.02
C GLY A 123 15.02 8.24 -14.66
N ALA A 124 15.12 7.68 -13.45
CA ALA A 124 14.26 6.59 -12.98
C ALA A 124 12.99 7.07 -12.27
N LEU A 125 12.93 8.33 -11.82
CA LEU A 125 11.76 8.85 -11.11
C LEU A 125 10.83 9.58 -12.08
N LYS A 126 9.55 9.22 -12.04
CA LYS A 126 8.46 10.08 -12.50
C LYS A 126 7.55 10.45 -11.33
N MET A 127 6.98 11.64 -11.38
CA MET A 127 5.99 12.08 -10.39
C MET A 127 4.76 12.63 -11.09
N HIS A 128 3.62 12.12 -10.67
CA HIS A 128 2.30 12.51 -11.14
C HIS A 128 1.57 13.26 -10.03
N CYS A 129 0.79 14.25 -10.42
CA CYS A 129 0.02 15.08 -9.52
C CYS A 129 -1.41 15.24 -10.05
N SER A 130 -2.39 14.90 -9.21
CA SER A 130 -3.79 15.22 -9.46
C SER A 130 -4.20 16.40 -8.58
N PHE A 131 -5.00 17.33 -9.13
CA PHE A 131 -5.59 18.43 -8.38
C PHE A 131 -7.11 18.30 -8.36
N HIS A 132 -7.69 18.30 -7.17
CA HIS A 132 -9.13 18.22 -6.95
C HIS A 132 -9.66 19.60 -6.58
N GLU A 133 -10.19 20.32 -7.57
CA GLU A 133 -10.63 21.72 -7.43
C GLU A 133 -11.70 21.92 -6.34
N ASN A 134 -12.63 20.96 -6.20
CA ASN A 134 -13.74 21.08 -5.25
C ASN A 134 -13.30 21.17 -3.78
N ILE A 135 -12.15 20.58 -3.46
CA ILE A 135 -11.61 20.45 -2.10
C ILE A 135 -10.22 21.10 -1.97
N ASN A 136 -9.71 21.70 -3.04
CA ASN A 136 -8.38 22.31 -3.14
C ASN A 136 -7.24 21.39 -2.66
N VAL A 137 -7.26 20.13 -3.10
CA VAL A 137 -6.26 19.12 -2.72
C VAL A 137 -5.38 18.73 -3.90
N TYR A 138 -4.07 18.73 -3.67
CA TYR A 138 -3.09 18.09 -4.54
C TYR A 138 -2.71 16.71 -4.02
N SER A 139 -2.65 15.73 -4.92
CA SER A 139 -2.32 14.33 -4.59
C SER A 139 -1.13 13.88 -5.41
N PHE A 140 -0.08 13.39 -4.74
CA PHE A 140 1.21 13.09 -5.37
C PHE A 140 1.51 11.60 -5.40
N LEU A 141 1.90 11.12 -6.58
CA LEU A 141 2.29 9.73 -6.82
C LEU A 141 3.66 9.68 -7.48
N ALA A 142 4.59 8.94 -6.87
CA ALA A 142 5.90 8.67 -7.44
C ALA A 142 5.91 7.30 -8.14
N SER A 143 6.58 7.19 -9.28
CA SER A 143 6.84 5.90 -9.94
C SER A 143 8.33 5.70 -10.22
N ASN A 144 8.78 4.46 -10.04
CA ASN A 144 10.13 4.05 -10.40
C ASN A 144 10.10 3.34 -11.76
N GLU A 145 10.56 4.03 -12.79
CA GLU A 145 10.65 3.52 -14.16
C GLU A 145 11.86 2.58 -14.38
N SER A 146 12.75 2.48 -13.39
CA SER A 146 13.85 1.52 -13.40
C SER A 146 13.33 0.08 -13.46
N THR A 147 14.06 -0.78 -14.14
CA THR A 147 13.83 -2.23 -14.17
C THR A 147 14.70 -3.01 -13.19
N LYS A 148 15.67 -2.35 -12.54
CA LYS A 148 16.74 -3.02 -11.79
C LYS A 148 16.97 -2.42 -10.43
N ASP A 149 17.17 -1.11 -10.40
CA ASP A 149 17.59 -0.41 -9.18
C ASP A 149 16.37 0.17 -8.46
N PRO A 150 16.18 -0.11 -7.15
CA PRO A 150 15.25 0.65 -6.33
C PRO A 150 15.74 2.09 -6.18
N ILE A 151 14.81 3.00 -5.91
CA ILE A 151 15.10 4.42 -5.73
C ILE A 151 14.56 4.92 -4.40
N ILE A 152 15.18 5.97 -3.86
CA ILE A 152 14.64 6.77 -2.78
C ILE A 152 14.15 8.06 -3.39
N ALA A 153 12.83 8.24 -3.45
CA ALA A 153 12.18 9.45 -3.93
C ALA A 153 11.82 10.37 -2.75
N CYS A 154 12.04 11.67 -2.90
CA CYS A 154 11.70 12.69 -1.92
C CYS A 154 10.90 13.81 -2.59
N ILE A 155 9.79 14.18 -1.94
CA ILE A 155 9.01 15.36 -2.25
C ILE A 155 9.02 16.27 -1.02
N ASP A 156 9.27 17.56 -1.24
CA ASP A 156 9.40 18.57 -0.21
C ASP A 156 8.50 19.78 -0.54
N LEU A 157 7.57 20.06 0.37
CA LEU A 157 6.64 21.19 0.34
C LEU A 157 6.96 22.25 1.41
N SER A 158 8.16 22.27 1.97
CA SER A 158 8.55 23.20 3.04
C SER A 158 8.42 24.66 2.63
N ASP A 159 8.64 24.99 1.35
CA ASP A 159 8.42 26.33 0.78
C ASP A 159 6.96 26.80 0.85
N PHE A 160 6.03 25.87 1.08
CA PHE A 160 4.59 26.11 1.21
C PHE A 160 4.12 25.96 2.67
N ALA A 161 5.05 26.04 3.64
CA ALA A 161 4.71 26.05 5.05
C ALA A 161 3.73 27.21 5.36
N GLY A 162 2.53 26.88 5.83
CA GLY A 162 1.45 27.83 6.08
C GLY A 162 0.43 27.98 4.95
N VAL A 163 0.76 27.51 3.74
CA VAL A 163 -0.17 27.45 2.60
C VAL A 163 -0.88 26.11 2.53
N VAL A 164 -0.20 25.03 2.92
CA VAL A 164 -0.71 23.66 2.80
C VAL A 164 -0.75 22.90 4.12
N GLN A 165 -1.74 22.01 4.24
CA GLN A 165 -1.80 20.96 5.25
C GLN A 165 -1.70 19.61 4.55
N THR A 166 -0.78 18.76 5.01
CA THR A 166 -0.53 17.44 4.41
C THR A 166 -1.20 16.33 5.20
N SER A 167 -1.64 15.27 4.52
CA SER A 167 -2.23 14.09 5.18
C SER A 167 -1.27 13.40 6.15
N THR A 168 0.04 13.52 5.97
CA THR A 168 1.05 12.91 6.84
C THR A 168 1.58 13.82 7.96
N GLN A 169 0.98 15.01 8.15
CA GLN A 169 1.45 16.08 9.06
C GLN A 169 2.90 16.57 8.86
N SER A 170 3.63 15.99 7.89
CA SER A 170 4.98 16.34 7.48
C SER A 170 4.96 16.91 6.07
N LEU A 171 5.59 18.06 5.89
CA LEU A 171 5.78 18.72 4.59
C LEU A 171 6.80 18.01 3.70
N ILE A 172 7.61 17.12 4.28
CA ILE A 172 8.63 16.35 3.58
C ILE A 172 8.26 14.87 3.65
N ARG A 173 8.33 14.19 2.51
CA ARG A 173 8.11 12.75 2.45
C ARG A 173 9.15 12.08 1.58
N GLN A 174 9.74 11.03 2.15
CA GLN A 174 10.70 10.18 1.49
C GLN A 174 10.20 8.74 1.50
N LYS A 175 10.26 8.06 0.34
CA LYS A 175 9.93 6.64 0.22
C LYS A 175 10.95 5.91 -0.65
N THR A 176 11.25 4.68 -0.27
CA THR A 176 11.90 3.71 -1.15
C THR A 176 10.85 3.13 -2.08
N ILE A 177 11.15 3.05 -3.37
CA ILE A 177 10.26 2.56 -4.41
C ILE A 177 11.01 1.50 -5.21
N GLU A 178 10.51 0.26 -5.20
CA GLU A 178 11.11 -0.84 -5.92
C GLU A 178 10.98 -0.66 -7.45
N PRO A 179 11.78 -1.36 -8.26
CA PRO A 179 11.69 -1.30 -9.71
C PRO A 179 10.27 -1.56 -10.21
N ARG A 180 9.77 -0.70 -11.12
CA ARG A 180 8.42 -0.75 -11.70
C ARG A 180 7.27 -0.54 -10.71
N GLU A 181 7.55 -0.15 -9.47
CA GLU A 181 6.52 0.16 -8.51
C GLU A 181 6.14 1.65 -8.51
N LYS A 182 4.97 1.90 -7.92
CA LYS A 182 4.44 3.22 -7.64
C LYS A 182 4.29 3.36 -6.13
N ALA A 183 4.47 4.57 -5.64
CA ALA A 183 4.29 4.87 -4.23
C ALA A 183 3.52 6.17 -4.09
N PHE A 184 2.40 6.10 -3.40
CA PHE A 184 1.67 7.29 -2.94
C PHE A 184 2.54 8.09 -1.96
N MET A 185 2.68 9.39 -2.17
CA MET A 185 3.53 10.23 -1.33
C MET A 185 2.71 10.86 -0.19
N PHE A 186 1.80 11.77 -0.51
CA PHE A 186 0.79 12.34 0.39
C PHE A 186 -0.26 13.15 -0.39
N HIS A 187 -1.31 13.56 0.31
CA HIS A 187 -2.19 14.64 -0.10
C HIS A 187 -1.75 15.95 0.55
N ALA A 188 -1.88 17.07 -0.17
CA ALA A 188 -1.64 18.41 0.31
C ALA A 188 -2.86 19.29 0.01
N LYS A 189 -3.61 19.64 1.05
CA LYS A 189 -4.76 20.55 1.00
C LYS A 189 -4.28 21.99 1.10
N ILE A 190 -4.72 22.86 0.20
CA ILE A 190 -4.48 24.30 0.33
C ILE A 190 -5.39 24.82 1.46
N VAL A 191 -4.77 25.44 2.46
CA VAL A 191 -5.48 26.08 3.59
C VAL A 191 -5.47 27.61 3.50
N ASP A 192 -4.61 28.18 2.67
CA ASP A 192 -4.58 29.61 2.38
C ASP A 192 -5.51 29.97 1.22
N ALA A 193 -6.58 30.71 1.52
CA ALA A 193 -7.58 31.12 0.53
C ALA A 193 -7.06 32.16 -0.49
N GLU A 194 -5.94 32.83 -0.19
CA GLU A 194 -5.32 33.80 -1.09
C GLU A 194 -4.32 33.16 -2.07
N PHE A 195 -3.94 31.91 -1.83
CA PHE A 195 -3.00 31.19 -2.67
C PHE A 195 -3.63 30.82 -4.02
N LYS A 196 -3.02 31.28 -5.11
CA LYS A 196 -3.50 31.07 -6.49
C LYS A 196 -2.48 30.42 -7.42
N ASP A 197 -1.25 30.27 -6.96
CA ASP A 197 -0.19 29.67 -7.74
C ASP A 197 -0.29 28.14 -7.70
N PRO A 198 0.16 27.42 -8.74
CA PRO A 198 0.23 25.96 -8.66
C PRO A 198 1.31 25.53 -7.65
N LEU A 199 1.03 24.48 -6.85
CA LEU A 199 2.06 23.89 -6.00
C LEU A 199 3.20 23.33 -6.85
N ARG A 200 4.41 23.83 -6.61
CA ARG A 200 5.64 23.40 -7.26
C ARG A 200 6.60 22.82 -6.21
N PRO A 201 6.42 21.55 -5.83
CA PRO A 201 7.28 20.92 -4.83
C PRO A 201 8.73 20.84 -5.30
N MET A 202 9.65 20.84 -4.34
CA MET A 202 11.01 20.39 -4.58
C MET A 202 11.01 18.85 -4.66
N ILE A 203 11.50 18.30 -5.77
CA ILE A 203 11.53 16.87 -6.03
C ILE A 203 12.97 16.42 -6.25
N SER A 204 13.38 15.37 -5.53
CA SER A 204 14.68 14.76 -5.70
C SER A 204 14.59 13.24 -5.58
N TYR A 205 15.58 12.54 -6.13
CA TYR A 205 15.72 11.11 -5.90
C TYR A 205 17.19 10.68 -5.96
N ARG A 206 17.47 9.51 -5.37
CA ARG A 206 18.74 8.80 -5.53
C ARG A 206 18.49 7.31 -5.76
N LYS A 207 19.38 6.69 -6.52
CA LYS A 207 19.41 5.22 -6.66
C LYS A 207 19.99 4.60 -5.39
N ILE A 208 19.55 3.38 -5.07
CA ILE A 208 20.14 2.52 -4.04
C ILE A 208 21.13 1.56 -4.68
#